data_AF-A0A7S0HTV6-F1
#
_entry.id   AF-A0A7S0HTV6-F1
#
_cell.length_a   1.000
_cell.length_b   1.000
_cell.length_c   1.000
_cell.angle_alpha   90.00
_cell.angle_beta   90.00
_cell.angle_gamma   90.00
#
_symmetry.space_group_name_H-M   'P 1'
#
loop_
_entity.id
_entity.type
_entity.pdbx_description
1 polymer ?
#
loop_
_entity_poly.entity_id
_entity_poly.type
_entity_poly.pdbx_seq_one_letter_code
_entity_poly.pdbx_strand_id
1 'polypeptide(L)'
;GGGGDGMASRERSVKHRRLDQVEADALSLFLSLCGQFLRHWGNVPGTNLDVVSAVARRVEERIHQTDPELGERMFKELGISAEKFVSPWVTSLFSRVLPLWHLLPLWEALLASEDRSAFLTDVCVAFVSIPEVRTRAFFCGAEELLLHLLFPPAVTLESIF
;
A
#
# COMPACT_ATOMS: atom_id res chain seq x y z
N GLY A 1 48.77 31.68 3.90
CA GLY A 1 48.03 30.78 4.79
C GLY A 1 46.64 30.64 4.25
N GLY A 2 46.36 29.53 3.56
CA GLY A 2 45.03 29.19 3.05
C GLY A 2 44.57 27.93 3.76
N GLY A 3 43.36 27.94 4.31
CA GLY A 3 42.82 26.81 5.04
C GLY A 3 41.50 27.18 5.69
N GLY A 4 40.41 26.99 4.94
CA GLY A 4 39.08 27.25 5.47
C GLY A 4 37.95 27.14 4.46
N ASP A 5 38.00 26.18 3.52
CA ASP A 5 36.84 25.92 2.65
C ASP A 5 36.74 24.45 2.20
N GLY A 6 37.10 23.54 3.10
CA GLY A 6 37.20 22.10 2.82
C GLY A 6 35.94 21.30 3.13
N MET A 7 34.89 21.91 3.70
CA MET A 7 33.73 21.18 4.23
C MET A 7 32.47 21.35 3.37
N ALA A 8 32.33 22.44 2.61
CA ALA A 8 31.28 22.60 1.60
C ALA A 8 31.50 21.71 0.36
N SER A 9 32.73 21.21 0.15
CA SER A 9 33.11 20.35 -0.98
C SER A 9 32.81 18.86 -0.80
N ARG A 10 31.97 18.50 0.20
CA ARG A 10 31.46 17.13 0.39
C ARG A 10 30.05 16.90 -0.15
N GLU A 11 29.36 17.94 -0.59
CA GLU A 11 28.26 17.85 -1.55
C GLU A 11 28.81 17.59 -2.97
N ARG A 12 29.69 16.60 -3.07
CA ARG A 12 30.15 16.07 -4.35
C ARG A 12 28.99 15.35 -5.00
N SER A 13 28.16 16.15 -5.67
CA SER A 13 27.80 16.00 -7.07
C SER A 13 28.04 14.58 -7.57
N VAL A 14 27.08 13.71 -7.26
CA VAL A 14 26.88 12.55 -8.11
C VAL A 14 26.43 13.13 -9.43
N LYS A 15 27.37 13.23 -10.38
CA LYS A 15 27.11 13.60 -11.77
C LYS A 15 26.17 12.55 -12.38
N HIS A 16 24.87 12.64 -12.08
CA HIS A 16 23.84 12.06 -12.91
C HIS A 16 23.89 12.79 -14.24
N ARG A 17 24.14 12.03 -15.30
CA ARG A 17 24.11 12.49 -16.69
C ARG A 17 22.76 13.19 -16.88
N ARG A 18 22.82 14.52 -17.04
CA ARG A 18 21.74 15.53 -16.89
C ARG A 18 20.34 14.96 -17.09
N LEU A 19 19.73 14.53 -16.00
CA LEU A 19 18.27 14.50 -15.93
C LEU A 19 17.79 15.94 -16.14
N ASP A 20 16.70 16.12 -16.88
CA ASP A 20 16.04 17.42 -16.86
C ASP A 20 15.48 17.71 -15.45
N GLN A 21 15.06 18.95 -15.21
CA GLN A 21 14.59 19.34 -13.88
C GLN A 21 13.40 18.48 -13.41
N VAL A 22 12.51 18.10 -14.34
CA VAL A 22 11.32 17.29 -14.04
C VAL A 22 11.72 15.87 -13.64
N GLU A 23 12.67 15.28 -14.37
CA GLU A 23 13.22 13.97 -14.06
C GLU A 23 13.97 13.95 -12.72
N ALA A 24 14.72 15.02 -12.41
CA ALA A 24 15.42 15.16 -11.14
C ALA A 24 14.43 15.29 -9.96
N ASP A 25 13.38 16.09 -10.11
CA ASP A 25 12.35 16.28 -9.09
C ASP A 25 11.53 14.99 -8.89
N ALA A 26 11.15 14.31 -9.97
CA ALA A 26 10.46 13.03 -9.91
C ALA A 26 11.29 11.96 -9.18
N LEU A 27 12.60 11.88 -9.48
CA LEU A 27 13.51 10.98 -8.78
C LEU A 27 13.63 11.33 -7.29
N SER A 28 13.74 12.62 -6.96
CA SER A 28 13.81 13.08 -5.57
C SER A 28 12.55 12.74 -4.78
N LEU A 29 11.37 12.93 -5.37
CA LEU A 29 10.09 12.54 -4.80
C LEU A 29 10.00 11.02 -4.61
N PHE A 30 10.39 10.26 -5.63
CA PHE A 30 10.42 8.80 -5.55
C PHE A 30 11.34 8.31 -4.42
N LEU A 31 12.56 8.83 -4.33
CA LEU A 31 13.50 8.46 -3.27
C LEU A 31 13.01 8.87 -1.88
N SER A 32 12.34 10.02 -1.76
CA SER A 32 11.73 10.48 -0.52
C SER A 32 10.59 9.56 -0.09
N LEU A 33 9.71 9.20 -1.04
CA LEU A 33 8.64 8.24 -0.82
C LEU A 33 9.21 6.87 -0.42
N CYS A 34 10.15 6.33 -1.18
CA CYS A 34 10.83 5.07 -0.84
C CYS A 34 11.55 5.14 0.52
N GLY A 35 12.18 6.26 0.85
CA GLY A 35 12.83 6.47 2.14
C GLY A 35 11.84 6.45 3.31
N GLN A 36 10.65 7.01 3.12
CA GLN A 36 9.60 7.03 4.14
C GLN A 36 8.84 5.70 4.23
N PHE A 37 8.57 5.04 3.11
CA PHE A 37 7.74 3.83 3.07
C PHE A 37 8.58 2.54 3.05
N LEU A 38 9.53 2.40 2.13
CA LEU A 38 10.31 1.15 1.97
C LEU A 38 11.31 0.92 3.12
N ARG A 39 11.87 1.99 3.73
CA ARG A 39 12.71 1.81 4.93
C ARG A 39 11.90 1.47 6.18
N HIS A 40 10.63 1.88 6.22
CA HIS A 40 9.73 1.62 7.35
C HIS A 40 8.91 0.34 7.19
N TRP A 41 8.90 -0.31 6.02
CA TRP A 41 8.47 -1.70 5.86
C TRP A 41 9.44 -2.73 6.48
N GLY A 42 10.38 -2.29 7.31
CA GLY A 42 11.02 -3.16 8.29
C GLY A 42 10.08 -3.52 9.44
N ASN A 43 10.64 -4.03 10.54
CA ASN A 43 9.86 -4.42 11.71
C ASN A 43 9.09 -3.22 12.30
N VAL A 44 7.79 -3.40 12.54
CA VAL A 44 6.97 -2.42 13.26
C VAL A 44 7.50 -2.31 14.69
N PRO A 45 7.80 -1.09 15.21
CA PRO A 45 8.35 -0.90 16.54
C PRO A 45 7.53 -1.63 17.61
N GLY A 46 8.19 -2.46 18.43
CA GLY A 46 7.52 -3.26 19.47
C GLY A 46 6.93 -4.57 18.98
N THR A 47 7.13 -4.96 17.72
CA THR A 47 6.72 -6.26 17.18
C THR A 47 7.84 -6.92 16.36
N ASN A 48 7.73 -8.22 16.12
CA ASN A 48 8.58 -8.96 15.18
C ASN A 48 7.97 -9.05 13.77
N LEU A 49 6.92 -8.27 13.48
CA LEU A 49 6.22 -8.31 12.19
C LEU A 49 6.69 -7.15 11.32
N ASP A 50 6.82 -7.39 10.02
CA ASP A 50 6.92 -6.30 9.06
C ASP A 50 5.57 -5.56 8.95
N VAL A 51 5.60 -4.37 8.34
CA VAL A 51 4.40 -3.53 8.17
C VAL A 51 3.31 -4.25 7.37
N VAL A 52 3.68 -5.06 6.37
CA VAL A 52 2.71 -5.74 5.51
C VAL A 52 1.95 -6.79 6.31
N SER A 53 2.64 -7.65 7.06
CA SER A 53 2.01 -8.65 7.91
C SER A 53 1.20 -7.98 9.04
N ALA A 54 1.67 -6.85 9.58
CA ALA A 54 0.91 -6.09 10.58
C ALA A 54 -0.38 -5.50 10.01
N VAL A 55 -0.35 -4.92 8.81
CA VAL A 55 -1.55 -4.43 8.11
C VAL A 55 -2.47 -5.60 7.78
N ALA A 56 -1.94 -6.70 7.25
CA ALA A 56 -2.73 -7.88 6.91
C ALA A 56 -3.50 -8.43 8.13
N ARG A 57 -2.82 -8.57 9.29
CA ARG A 57 -3.47 -9.00 10.53
C ARG A 57 -4.58 -8.04 10.96
N ARG A 58 -4.31 -6.73 10.92
CA ARG A 58 -5.32 -5.71 11.27
C ARG A 58 -6.52 -5.72 10.31
N VAL A 59 -6.29 -6.03 9.03
CA VAL A 59 -7.35 -6.18 8.03
C VAL A 59 -8.26 -7.36 8.40
N GLU A 60 -7.69 -8.53 8.72
CA GLU A 60 -8.46 -9.70 9.17
C GLU A 60 -9.28 -9.37 10.43
N GLU A 61 -8.64 -8.79 11.45
CA GLU A 61 -9.28 -8.36 12.70
C GLU A 61 -10.43 -7.39 12.44
N ARG A 62 -10.22 -6.38 11.59
CA ARG A 62 -11.21 -5.34 11.33
C ARG A 62 -12.38 -5.85 10.50
N ILE A 63 -12.15 -6.70 9.49
CA ILE A 63 -13.23 -7.34 8.73
C ILE A 63 -14.08 -8.20 9.67
N HIS A 64 -13.47 -8.99 10.55
CA HIS A 64 -14.23 -9.77 11.55
C HIS A 64 -15.07 -8.89 12.50
N GLN A 65 -14.65 -7.66 12.77
CA GLN A 65 -15.39 -6.73 13.63
C GLN A 65 -16.52 -6.01 12.89
N THR A 66 -16.28 -5.58 11.65
CA THR A 66 -17.24 -4.79 10.87
C THR A 66 -18.22 -5.64 10.08
N ASP A 67 -17.78 -6.81 9.64
CA ASP A 67 -18.53 -7.75 8.81
C ASP A 67 -18.13 -9.21 9.16
N PRO A 68 -18.63 -9.72 10.29
CA PRO A 68 -18.24 -11.04 10.79
C PRO A 68 -18.52 -12.16 9.78
N GLU A 69 -19.60 -12.04 9.01
CA GLU A 69 -20.00 -13.03 8.01
C GLU A 69 -18.96 -13.11 6.87
N LEU A 70 -18.52 -11.96 6.37
CA LEU A 70 -17.45 -11.91 5.36
C LEU A 70 -16.13 -12.43 5.91
N GLY A 71 -15.81 -12.09 7.16
CA GLY A 71 -14.60 -12.56 7.83
C GLY A 71 -14.56 -14.08 7.95
N GLU A 72 -15.61 -14.69 8.49
CA GLU A 72 -15.74 -16.15 8.59
C GLU A 72 -15.64 -16.80 7.20
N ARG A 73 -16.34 -16.24 6.21
CA ARG A 73 -16.33 -16.75 4.84
C ARG A 73 -14.94 -16.73 4.22
N MET A 74 -14.26 -15.58 4.24
CA MET A 74 -12.98 -15.42 3.56
C MET A 74 -11.83 -16.14 4.28
N PHE A 75 -11.74 -15.96 5.61
CA PHE A 75 -10.56 -16.38 6.36
C PHE A 75 -10.67 -17.81 6.87
N LYS A 76 -11.87 -18.27 7.27
CA LYS A 76 -12.06 -19.63 7.79
C LYS A 76 -12.55 -20.62 6.75
N GLU A 77 -13.61 -20.29 6.01
CA GLU A 77 -14.20 -21.24 5.05
C GLU A 77 -13.36 -21.36 3.78
N LEU A 78 -12.95 -20.23 3.21
CA LEU A 78 -12.13 -20.20 1.99
C LEU A 78 -10.62 -20.32 2.29
N GLY A 79 -10.19 -20.08 3.53
CA GLY A 79 -8.79 -20.19 3.93
C GLY A 79 -7.87 -19.17 3.25
N ILE A 80 -8.40 -18.01 2.84
CA ILE A 80 -7.62 -16.95 2.20
C ILE A 80 -7.04 -16.05 3.29
N SER A 81 -5.75 -16.15 3.57
CA SER A 81 -5.07 -15.16 4.43
C SER A 81 -5.02 -13.78 3.75
N ALA A 82 -5.24 -12.73 4.54
CA ALA A 82 -5.18 -11.35 4.06
C ALA A 82 -3.83 -10.98 3.45
N GLU A 83 -2.74 -11.57 3.94
CA GLU A 83 -1.40 -11.30 3.45
C GLU A 83 -1.27 -11.56 1.94
N LYS A 84 -2.03 -12.52 1.39
CA LYS A 84 -2.01 -12.86 -0.04
C LYS A 84 -2.46 -11.71 -0.95
N PHE A 85 -3.37 -10.85 -0.49
CA PHE A 85 -3.85 -9.71 -1.26
C PHE A 85 -3.33 -8.37 -0.72
N VAL A 86 -3.14 -8.24 0.59
CA VAL A 86 -2.60 -7.02 1.21
C VAL A 86 -1.15 -6.78 0.79
N SER A 87 -0.32 -7.82 0.69
CA SER A 87 1.09 -7.67 0.32
C SER A 87 1.26 -6.97 -1.02
N PRO A 88 0.70 -7.43 -2.14
CA PRO A 88 0.83 -6.73 -3.42
C PRO A 88 0.18 -5.34 -3.42
N TRP A 89 -0.89 -5.11 -2.66
CA TRP A 89 -1.53 -3.81 -2.53
C TRP A 89 -0.63 -2.80 -1.81
N VAL A 90 -0.18 -3.14 -0.60
CA VAL A 90 0.67 -2.27 0.21
C VAL A 90 2.04 -2.08 -0.44
N THR A 91 2.67 -3.15 -0.94
CA THR A 91 4.01 -3.07 -1.52
C THR A 91 4.09 -2.22 -2.79
N SER A 92 2.98 -2.08 -3.50
CA SER A 92 2.86 -1.21 -4.66
C SER A 92 2.14 0.11 -4.37
N LEU A 93 1.76 0.36 -3.11
CA LEU A 93 0.88 1.47 -2.72
C LEU A 93 -0.35 1.57 -3.64
N PHE A 94 -0.96 0.43 -3.95
CA PHE A 94 -2.12 0.25 -4.84
C PHE A 94 -1.89 0.62 -6.31
N SER A 95 -0.68 1.01 -6.73
CA SER A 95 -0.40 1.41 -8.12
C SER A 95 -0.62 0.32 -9.17
N ARG A 96 -0.65 -0.95 -8.76
CA ARG A 96 -0.94 -2.08 -9.65
C ARG A 96 -2.43 -2.40 -9.78
N VAL A 97 -3.26 -1.80 -8.93
CA VAL A 97 -4.68 -2.13 -8.78
C VAL A 97 -5.55 -0.95 -9.17
N LEU A 98 -5.18 0.26 -8.75
CA LEU A 98 -5.94 1.47 -9.01
C LEU A 98 -5.42 2.21 -10.24
N PRO A 99 -6.33 2.79 -11.06
CA PRO A 99 -5.91 3.71 -12.10
C PRO A 99 -5.38 5.01 -11.49
N LEU A 100 -4.57 5.73 -12.26
CA LEU A 100 -3.82 6.90 -11.78
C LEU A 100 -4.70 7.98 -11.15
N TRP A 101 -5.91 8.21 -11.68
CA TRP A 101 -6.82 9.25 -11.17
C TRP A 101 -7.38 8.94 -9.77
N HIS A 102 -7.47 7.68 -9.38
CA HIS A 102 -7.81 7.28 -8.01
C HIS A 102 -6.57 7.15 -7.12
N LEU A 103 -5.43 6.84 -7.72
CA LEU A 103 -4.16 6.66 -7.04
C LEU A 103 -3.62 7.97 -6.46
N LEU A 104 -3.71 9.08 -7.20
CA LEU A 104 -3.16 10.37 -6.76
C LEU A 104 -3.84 10.89 -5.48
N PRO A 105 -5.18 10.99 -5.38
CA PRO A 105 -5.84 11.40 -4.14
C PRO A 105 -5.56 10.44 -2.98
N LEU A 106 -5.48 9.14 -3.26
CA LEU A 106 -5.12 8.14 -2.25
C LEU A 106 -3.71 8.40 -1.69
N TRP A 107 -2.74 8.70 -2.56
CA TRP A 107 -1.37 9.01 -2.14
C TRP A 107 -1.29 10.33 -1.39
N GLU A 108 -2.04 11.35 -1.80
CA GLU A 108 -2.13 12.61 -1.05
C GLU A 108 -2.65 12.38 0.38
N ALA A 109 -3.75 11.63 0.52
CA ALA A 109 -4.32 11.30 1.82
C ALA A 109 -3.38 10.43 2.67
N LEU A 110 -2.72 9.45 2.05
CA LEU A 110 -1.75 8.58 2.71
C LEU A 110 -0.53 9.38 3.22
N LEU A 111 -0.03 10.31 2.43
CA LEU A 111 1.12 11.14 2.79
C LEU A 111 0.79 12.14 3.90
N ALA A 112 -0.44 12.67 3.90
CA ALA A 112 -0.96 13.57 4.92
C ALA A 112 -1.34 12.86 6.23
N SER A 113 -1.56 11.54 6.22
CA SER A 113 -1.94 10.77 7.40
C SER A 113 -0.82 10.70 8.45
N GLU A 114 -1.19 10.90 9.72
CA GLU A 114 -0.30 10.74 10.88
C GLU A 114 0.07 9.26 11.09
N ASP A 115 -0.93 8.36 11.03
CA ASP A 115 -0.74 6.90 11.07
C ASP A 115 -1.02 6.31 9.69
N ARG A 116 0.06 6.16 8.92
CA ARG A 116 0.02 5.59 7.56
C ARG A 116 -0.35 4.12 7.55
N SER A 117 0.00 3.36 8.60
CA SER A 117 -0.30 1.93 8.66
C SER A 117 -1.78 1.70 8.97
N ALA A 118 -2.35 2.47 9.89
CA ALA A 118 -3.80 2.48 10.11
C ALA A 118 -4.54 2.90 8.84
N PHE A 119 -4.12 3.99 8.19
CA PHE A 119 -4.74 4.42 6.92
C PHE A 119 -4.71 3.33 5.84
N LEU A 120 -3.58 2.66 5.64
CA LEU A 120 -3.48 1.55 4.68
C LEU A 120 -4.39 0.36 5.07
N THR A 121 -4.55 0.09 6.37
CA THR A 121 -5.50 -0.92 6.86
C THR A 121 -6.91 -0.55 6.44
N ASP A 122 -7.32 0.71 6.66
CA ASP A 122 -8.66 1.21 6.34
C ASP A 122 -8.95 1.12 4.84
N VAL A 123 -7.97 1.47 4.00
CA VAL A 123 -8.08 1.35 2.54
C VAL A 123 -8.24 -0.11 2.13
N CYS A 124 -7.44 -1.04 2.69
CA CYS A 124 -7.56 -2.46 2.39
C CYS A 124 -8.93 -3.02 2.80
N VAL A 125 -9.42 -2.65 3.99
CA VAL A 125 -10.75 -3.06 4.47
C VAL A 125 -11.83 -2.51 3.56
N ALA A 126 -11.78 -1.22 3.22
CA ALA A 126 -12.74 -0.60 2.30
C ALA A 126 -12.79 -1.34 0.95
N PHE A 127 -11.64 -1.75 0.42
CA PHE A 127 -11.54 -2.50 -0.83
C PHE A 127 -12.21 -3.88 -0.74
N VAL A 128 -12.02 -4.59 0.36
CA VAL A 128 -12.64 -5.92 0.58
C VAL A 128 -14.15 -5.78 0.83
N SER A 129 -14.58 -4.67 1.44
CA SER A 129 -15.98 -4.38 1.73
C SER A 129 -16.78 -3.84 0.54
N ILE A 130 -16.17 -3.65 -0.64
CA ILE A 130 -16.89 -3.28 -1.87
C ILE A 130 -17.99 -4.32 -2.13
N PRO A 131 -19.27 -3.92 -2.38
CA PRO A 131 -20.39 -4.85 -2.54
C PRO A 131 -20.14 -5.99 -3.54
N GLU A 132 -19.47 -5.68 -4.65
CA GLU A 132 -19.09 -6.63 -5.69
C GLU A 132 -18.08 -7.66 -5.17
N VAL A 133 -17.07 -7.21 -4.42
CA VAL A 133 -16.05 -8.08 -3.80
C VAL A 133 -16.69 -8.96 -2.73
N ARG A 134 -17.52 -8.37 -1.86
CA ARG A 134 -18.30 -9.11 -0.86
C ARG A 134 -19.16 -10.19 -1.53
N THR A 135 -19.92 -9.83 -2.56
CA THR A 135 -20.75 -10.77 -3.32
C THR A 135 -19.91 -11.92 -3.85
N ARG A 136 -18.77 -11.63 -4.50
CA ARG A 136 -17.85 -12.66 -5.01
C ARG A 136 -17.33 -13.57 -3.89
N ALA A 137 -17.06 -13.05 -2.70
CA ALA A 137 -16.61 -13.88 -1.59
C ALA A 137 -17.61 -14.96 -1.19
N PHE A 138 -18.92 -14.69 -1.31
CA PHE A 138 -19.96 -15.67 -1.00
C PHE A 138 -20.22 -16.66 -2.14
N PHE A 139 -20.08 -16.24 -3.40
CA PHE A 139 -20.48 -17.07 -4.56
C PHE A 139 -19.33 -17.75 -5.30
N CYS A 140 -18.08 -17.34 -5.06
CA CYS A 140 -16.90 -17.89 -5.75
C CYS A 140 -16.03 -18.76 -4.84
N GLY A 141 -15.16 -19.55 -5.46
CA GLY A 141 -14.12 -20.32 -4.77
C GLY A 141 -12.92 -19.46 -4.35
N ALA A 142 -12.02 -20.04 -3.56
CA ALA A 142 -10.92 -19.28 -2.95
C ALA A 142 -9.96 -18.67 -3.99
N GLU A 143 -9.60 -19.44 -5.02
CA GLU A 143 -8.70 -18.98 -6.09
C GLU A 143 -9.33 -17.88 -6.94
N GLU A 144 -10.62 -18.02 -7.28
CA GLU A 144 -11.35 -17.03 -8.06
C GLU A 144 -11.50 -15.71 -7.30
N LEU A 145 -11.83 -15.77 -6.00
CA LEU A 145 -11.87 -14.56 -5.16
C LEU A 145 -10.50 -13.89 -5.09
N LEU A 146 -9.42 -14.66 -4.89
CA LEU A 146 -8.08 -14.10 -4.82
C LEU A 146 -7.67 -13.44 -6.14
N LEU A 147 -8.00 -14.04 -7.29
CA LEU A 147 -7.78 -13.43 -8.60
C LEU A 147 -8.55 -12.12 -8.73
N HIS A 148 -9.81 -12.08 -8.28
CA HIS A 148 -10.61 -10.85 -8.27
C HIS A 148 -10.01 -9.75 -7.38
N LEU A 149 -9.44 -10.10 -6.23
CA LEU A 149 -8.79 -9.14 -5.34
C LEU A 149 -7.48 -8.60 -5.93
N LEU A 150 -6.71 -9.45 -6.61
CA LEU A 150 -5.42 -9.06 -7.20
C LEU A 150 -5.57 -8.31 -8.53
N PHE A 151 -6.65 -8.60 -9.27
CA PHE A 151 -6.94 -8.04 -10.59
C PHE A 151 -8.43 -7.65 -10.69
N PRO A 152 -8.88 -6.65 -9.91
CA PRO A 152 -10.27 -6.24 -9.92
C PRO A 152 -10.66 -5.71 -11.31
N PRO A 153 -11.85 -6.06 -11.83
CA PRO A 153 -12.33 -5.50 -13.07
C PRO A 153 -12.60 -4.00 -12.89
N ALA A 154 -12.47 -3.21 -13.97
CA ALA A 154 -12.62 -1.76 -13.92
C ALA A 154 -13.93 -1.30 -13.27
N VAL A 155 -15.03 -2.02 -13.51
CA VAL A 155 -16.35 -1.75 -12.90
C VAL A 155 -16.34 -1.79 -11.37
N THR A 156 -15.51 -2.64 -10.76
CA THR A 156 -15.35 -2.71 -9.29
C THR A 156 -14.56 -1.53 -8.75
N LEU A 157 -13.78 -0.84 -9.58
CA LEU A 157 -13.00 0.32 -9.18
C LEU A 157 -13.80 1.62 -9.28
N GLU A 158 -14.79 1.65 -10.18
CA GLU A 158 -15.71 2.79 -10.34
C GLU A 158 -16.62 2.99 -9.12
N SER A 159 -16.85 1.96 -8.31
CA SER A 159 -17.67 2.03 -7.09
C SER A 159 -16.94 2.56 -5.85
N ILE A 160 -15.65 2.92 -5.97
CA ILE A 160 -14.78 3.30 -4.84
C ILE A 160 -14.86 4.82 -4.53
N PHE A 161 -15.38 5.62 -5.47
CA PHE A 161 -15.47 7.08 -5.38
C PHE A 161 -16.77 7.61 -6.00
#